data_AF-A0A6V2TR28-F1
#
_entry.id   AF-A0A6V2TR28-F1
#
_cell.length_a   1.000
_cell.length_b   1.000
_cell.length_c   1.000
_cell.angle_alpha   90.00
_cell.angle_beta   90.00
_cell.angle_gamma   90.00
#
_symmetry.space_group_name_H-M   'P 1'
#
loop_
_entity.id
_entity.type
_entity.pdbx_description
1 polymer ?
#
loop_
_entity_poly.entity_id
_entity_poly.type
_entity_poly.pdbx_seq_one_letter_code
_entity_poly.pdbx_strand_id
1 'polypeptide(L)'
;AAAGAAGAAAAAAQSNAPVQLLLEEKLTLSVQRDGGLQSMEVSGGLQLLITDPSCDKVYVQLGLGSNPGYQFKTHPNIDKAKYSAQAVLGLRDASRAFPANSALGVLKWRFLTTEDSHAPLLLTCWPTATGDTFEVTLEYELQGERELRDVRIAIPLGCPPTSQQTELGDVSYDARAKALVWHIPIVDASNASANMEFVAPAASADAFFPIDVAFSSPKTLCELEVTGVHLADGSGAAPYSTAGGMVVDSYTVV
;
A
#
# COMPACT_ATOMS: atom_id res chain seq x y z
N ALA A 1 24.67 -5.09 -4.61
CA ALA A 1 24.74 -4.50 -3.26
C ALA A 1 23.35 -3.99 -2.92
N ALA A 2 22.69 -4.64 -1.96
CA ALA A 2 21.33 -4.38 -1.53
C ALA A 2 21.29 -3.07 -0.72
N ALA A 3 20.67 -2.04 -1.31
CA ALA A 3 20.36 -0.78 -0.65
C ALA A 3 19.12 -0.20 -1.35
N GLY A 4 17.94 -0.53 -0.85
CA GLY A 4 16.67 -0.11 -1.45
C GLY A 4 15.40 -0.61 -0.77
N ALA A 5 15.50 -1.16 0.45
CA ALA A 5 14.35 -1.65 1.22
C ALA A 5 14.22 -0.98 2.60
N ALA A 6 14.85 0.18 2.80
CA ALA A 6 14.94 0.86 4.10
C ALA A 6 14.10 2.15 4.20
N GLY A 7 13.28 2.47 3.19
CA GLY A 7 12.56 3.76 3.13
C GLY A 7 11.11 3.76 3.65
N ALA A 8 10.42 2.61 3.70
CA ALA A 8 9.00 2.57 4.06
C ALA A 8 8.71 2.16 5.51
N ALA A 9 9.73 1.97 6.34
CA ALA A 9 9.59 1.96 7.78
C ALA A 9 9.67 3.41 8.28
N ALA A 10 8.69 4.24 7.91
CA ALA A 10 8.48 5.50 8.59
C ALA A 10 8.38 5.17 10.08
N ALA A 11 9.34 5.69 10.85
CA ALA A 11 9.58 5.38 12.25
C ALA A 11 8.25 5.30 13.02
N ALA A 12 7.80 4.09 13.32
CA ALA A 12 6.88 3.87 14.41
C ALA A 12 7.62 4.43 15.64
N ALA A 13 7.18 5.59 16.13
CA ALA A 13 7.54 6.02 17.47
C ALA A 13 7.34 4.79 18.36
N GLN A 14 8.39 4.32 19.02
CA GLN A 14 8.33 3.12 19.84
C GLN A 14 7.27 3.34 20.90
N SER A 15 6.08 2.82 20.63
CA SER A 15 4.97 2.89 21.54
C SER A 15 5.31 1.99 22.72
N ASN A 16 5.16 2.53 23.92
CA ASN A 16 5.29 1.73 25.15
C ASN A 16 3.93 1.15 25.58
N ALA A 17 2.93 1.14 24.69
CA ALA A 17 1.63 0.57 25.00
C ALA A 17 1.75 -0.96 25.26
N PRO A 18 0.99 -1.49 26.24
CA PRO A 18 1.01 -2.90 26.63
C PRO A 18 0.46 -3.83 25.55
N VAL A 19 -0.41 -3.28 24.68
CA VAL A 19 -0.95 -3.95 23.50
C VAL A 19 -0.62 -3.12 22.26
N GLN A 20 0.03 -3.74 21.27
CA GLN A 20 0.41 -3.08 20.03
C GLN A 20 -0.21 -3.82 18.85
N LEU A 21 -0.81 -3.04 17.95
CA LEU A 21 -1.51 -3.54 16.78
C LEU A 21 -0.90 -2.93 15.52
N LEU A 22 -0.55 -3.79 14.56
CA LEU A 22 0.08 -3.40 13.31
C LEU A 22 -0.79 -3.86 12.14
N LEU A 23 -1.30 -2.90 11.36
CA LEU A 23 -2.08 -3.12 10.14
C LEU A 23 -1.18 -2.93 8.93
N GLU A 24 -0.88 -3.99 8.20
CA GLU A 24 -0.03 -3.91 7.02
C GLU A 24 -0.77 -4.41 5.78
N GLU A 25 -0.62 -3.66 4.69
CA GLU A 25 -1.09 -4.06 3.37
C GLU A 25 0.01 -3.95 2.31
N LYS A 26 -0.06 -4.89 1.38
CA LYS A 26 0.71 -4.95 0.17
C LYS A 26 -0.21 -4.89 -1.03
N LEU A 27 0.14 -4.01 -1.95
CA LEU A 27 -0.58 -3.80 -3.19
C LEU A 27 0.23 -4.32 -4.38
N THR A 28 -0.39 -5.13 -5.22
CA THR A 28 0.18 -5.59 -6.49
C THR A 28 -0.75 -5.23 -7.64
N LEU A 29 -0.28 -4.53 -8.66
CA LEU A 29 -1.05 -4.23 -9.88
C LEU A 29 -0.25 -4.51 -11.16
N SER A 30 -0.99 -4.89 -12.20
CA SER A 30 -0.53 -4.90 -13.59
C SER A 30 -1.57 -4.15 -14.42
N VAL A 31 -1.15 -3.11 -15.13
CA VAL A 31 -1.99 -2.26 -15.97
C VAL A 31 -1.49 -2.35 -17.39
N GLN A 32 -2.40 -2.43 -18.35
CA GLN A 32 -2.07 -2.43 -19.78
C GLN A 32 -1.72 -1.00 -20.25
N ARG A 33 -0.95 -0.88 -21.32
CA ARG A 33 -0.58 0.42 -21.91
C ARG A 33 -1.75 1.32 -22.28
N ASP A 34 -2.90 0.74 -22.59
CA ASP A 34 -4.13 1.48 -22.93
C ASP A 34 -4.90 1.96 -21.69
N GLY A 35 -4.34 1.74 -20.49
CA GLY A 35 -4.94 2.12 -19.20
C GLY A 35 -5.80 1.03 -18.57
N GLY A 36 -6.07 -0.09 -19.27
CA GLY A 36 -6.91 -1.17 -18.76
C GLY A 36 -6.23 -1.94 -17.61
N LEU A 37 -6.86 -2.01 -16.45
CA LEU A 37 -6.37 -2.83 -15.34
C LEU A 37 -6.41 -4.33 -15.73
N GLN A 38 -5.24 -4.97 -15.76
CA GLN A 38 -5.14 -6.40 -16.05
C GLN A 38 -5.39 -7.23 -14.78
N SER A 39 -4.82 -6.81 -13.66
CA SER A 39 -5.00 -7.46 -12.36
C SER A 39 -4.60 -6.53 -11.23
N MET A 40 -5.33 -6.59 -10.13
CA MET A 40 -4.99 -5.98 -8.86
C MET A 40 -5.19 -6.98 -7.72
N GLU A 41 -4.20 -7.03 -6.83
CA GLU A 41 -4.24 -7.78 -5.58
C GLU A 41 -3.94 -6.85 -4.41
N VAL A 42 -4.78 -6.91 -3.38
CA VAL A 42 -4.47 -6.37 -2.06
C VAL A 42 -4.33 -7.54 -1.10
N SER A 43 -3.20 -7.63 -0.40
CA SER A 43 -3.00 -8.62 0.67
C SER A 43 -2.57 -7.92 1.94
N GLY A 44 -3.18 -8.27 3.06
CA GLY A 44 -2.87 -7.61 4.31
C GLY A 44 -3.16 -8.44 5.54
N GLY A 45 -2.85 -7.87 6.69
CA GLY A 45 -3.10 -8.50 7.97
C GLY A 45 -2.99 -7.56 9.15
N LEU A 46 -3.60 -8.01 10.25
CA LEU A 46 -3.50 -7.40 11.56
C LEU A 46 -2.61 -8.28 12.44
N GLN A 47 -1.50 -7.71 12.91
CA GLN A 47 -0.62 -8.33 13.90
C GLN A 47 -0.93 -7.77 15.28
N LEU A 48 -0.94 -8.65 16.28
CA LEU A 48 -1.09 -8.33 17.69
C LEU A 48 0.22 -8.66 18.41
N LEU A 49 0.75 -7.70 19.16
CA LEU A 49 1.89 -7.87 20.06
C LEU A 49 1.47 -7.46 21.47
N ILE A 50 1.61 -8.39 22.42
CA ILE A 50 1.46 -8.11 23.85
C ILE A 50 2.85 -7.85 24.43
N THR A 51 3.07 -6.69 25.02
CA THR A 51 4.36 -6.33 25.67
C THR A 51 4.27 -6.40 27.20
N ASP A 52 3.06 -6.23 27.76
CA ASP A 52 2.80 -6.41 29.19
C ASP A 52 1.97 -7.69 29.42
N PRO A 53 2.50 -8.70 30.12
CA PRO A 53 1.79 -9.93 30.44
C PRO A 53 0.50 -9.74 31.25
N SER A 54 0.31 -8.61 31.94
CA SER A 54 -0.97 -8.30 32.61
C SER A 54 -2.11 -8.05 31.60
N CYS A 55 -1.78 -7.78 30.34
CA CYS A 55 -2.71 -7.57 29.23
C CYS A 55 -2.70 -8.72 28.22
N ASP A 56 -2.34 -9.94 28.63
CA ASP A 56 -2.18 -11.09 27.73
C ASP A 56 -3.50 -11.77 27.33
N LYS A 57 -4.61 -11.45 28.00
CA LYS A 57 -5.96 -11.92 27.69
C LYS A 57 -6.83 -10.74 27.27
N VAL A 58 -6.92 -10.50 25.98
CA VAL A 58 -7.65 -9.35 25.41
C VAL A 58 -8.65 -9.74 24.33
N TYR A 59 -9.63 -8.88 24.14
CA TYR A 59 -10.49 -8.80 22.96
C TYR A 59 -10.14 -7.53 22.18
N VAL A 60 -9.92 -7.65 20.88
CA VAL A 60 -9.69 -6.52 19.96
C VAL A 60 -10.99 -6.29 19.19
N GLN A 61 -11.60 -5.13 19.38
CA GLN A 61 -12.78 -4.69 18.65
C GLN A 61 -12.35 -4.02 17.35
N LEU A 62 -12.96 -4.43 16.24
CA LEU A 62 -12.73 -3.85 14.93
C LEU A 62 -13.92 -2.98 14.50
N GLY A 63 -13.62 -1.88 13.83
CA GLY A 63 -14.54 -1.18 12.94
C GLY A 63 -14.28 -1.68 11.52
N LEU A 64 -15.33 -2.14 10.84
CA LEU A 64 -15.26 -2.61 9.46
C LEU A 64 -16.13 -1.71 8.59
N GLY A 65 -15.51 -1.10 7.58
CA GLY A 65 -16.21 -0.38 6.53
C GLY A 65 -16.71 -1.30 5.41
N SER A 66 -17.02 -0.71 4.27
CA SER A 66 -17.48 -1.43 3.09
C SER A 66 -16.30 -2.12 2.40
N ASN A 67 -16.19 -3.43 2.60
CA ASN A 67 -15.09 -4.25 2.05
C ASN A 67 -15.62 -5.33 1.08
N PRO A 68 -16.38 -4.99 0.02
CA PRO A 68 -16.88 -5.98 -0.93
C PRO A 68 -15.73 -6.73 -1.60
N GLY A 69 -15.87 -8.04 -1.74
CA GLY A 69 -14.86 -8.90 -2.37
C GLY A 69 -13.64 -9.24 -1.50
N TYR A 70 -13.41 -8.57 -0.38
CA TYR A 70 -12.33 -8.92 0.54
C TYR A 70 -12.62 -10.25 1.25
N GLN A 71 -11.64 -11.14 1.23
CA GLN A 71 -11.70 -12.44 1.90
C GLN A 71 -10.89 -12.41 3.19
N PHE A 72 -11.59 -12.46 4.32
CA PHE A 72 -10.98 -12.45 5.65
C PHE A 72 -10.71 -13.87 6.19
N LYS A 73 -9.56 -14.07 6.83
CA LYS A 73 -9.20 -15.30 7.54
C LYS A 73 -8.59 -14.97 8.90
N THR A 74 -9.24 -15.44 9.96
CA THR A 74 -8.70 -15.35 11.32
C THR A 74 -7.68 -16.44 11.61
N HIS A 75 -6.79 -16.19 12.56
CA HIS A 75 -5.85 -17.20 13.06
C HIS A 75 -6.60 -18.42 13.65
N PRO A 76 -6.09 -19.67 13.55
CA PRO A 76 -6.81 -20.88 13.98
C PRO A 76 -7.32 -20.88 15.43
N ASN A 77 -6.62 -20.19 16.33
CA ASN A 77 -6.99 -20.07 17.74
C ASN A 77 -8.01 -18.96 18.04
N ILE A 78 -8.35 -18.11 17.05
CA ILE A 78 -9.35 -17.06 17.22
C ILE A 78 -10.77 -17.65 17.17
N ASP A 79 -11.67 -17.08 17.95
CA ASP A 79 -13.09 -17.34 17.86
C ASP A 79 -13.68 -16.77 16.55
N LYS A 80 -13.89 -17.66 15.58
CA LYS A 80 -14.47 -17.31 14.28
C LYS A 80 -15.91 -16.84 14.41
N ALA A 81 -16.70 -17.44 15.30
CA ALA A 81 -18.10 -17.08 15.46
C ALA A 81 -18.23 -15.67 16.04
N LYS A 82 -17.41 -15.35 17.05
CA LYS A 82 -17.35 -14.01 17.63
C LYS A 82 -16.89 -12.95 16.62
N TYR A 83 -15.85 -13.25 15.84
CA TYR A 83 -15.40 -12.36 14.77
C TYR A 83 -16.50 -12.12 13.74
N SER A 84 -17.14 -13.18 13.22
CA SER A 84 -18.17 -13.04 12.19
C SER A 84 -19.43 -12.32 12.68
N ALA A 85 -19.81 -12.47 13.95
CA ALA A 85 -21.02 -11.86 14.49
C ALA A 85 -20.81 -10.44 15.01
N GLN A 86 -19.61 -10.11 15.51
CA GLN A 86 -19.37 -8.90 16.30
C GLN A 86 -18.13 -8.10 15.87
N ALA A 87 -17.39 -8.56 14.86
CA ALA A 87 -16.09 -8.01 14.47
C ALA A 87 -15.08 -7.94 15.64
N VAL A 88 -15.15 -8.92 16.56
CA VAL A 88 -14.24 -9.02 17.71
C VAL A 88 -13.25 -10.15 17.50
N LEU A 89 -11.96 -9.85 17.62
CA LEU A 89 -10.90 -10.84 17.66
C LEU A 89 -10.57 -11.18 19.12
N GLY A 90 -10.64 -12.46 19.46
CA GLY A 90 -10.20 -13.01 20.74
C GLY A 90 -9.98 -14.51 20.61
N LEU A 91 -9.26 -15.11 21.54
CA LEU A 91 -9.04 -16.55 21.54
C LEU A 91 -10.36 -17.29 21.78
N ARG A 92 -10.55 -18.43 21.09
CA ARG A 92 -11.72 -19.32 21.27
C ARG A 92 -11.80 -19.87 22.69
N ASP A 93 -10.65 -20.14 23.27
CA ASP A 93 -10.53 -20.50 24.68
C ASP A 93 -10.14 -19.23 25.46
N ALA A 94 -11.11 -18.61 26.11
CA ALA A 94 -10.93 -17.37 26.86
C ALA A 94 -10.05 -17.54 28.12
N SER A 95 -9.76 -18.76 28.55
CA SER A 95 -8.84 -19.01 29.66
C SER A 95 -7.38 -18.85 29.26
N ARG A 96 -7.07 -18.99 27.95
CA ARG A 96 -5.73 -18.90 27.38
C ARG A 96 -5.34 -17.45 27.12
N ALA A 97 -4.03 -17.20 27.22
CA ALA A 97 -3.41 -15.93 26.89
C ALA A 97 -2.82 -15.93 25.47
N PHE A 98 -2.75 -14.75 24.86
CA PHE A 98 -1.87 -14.49 23.72
C PHE A 98 -0.40 -14.55 24.18
N PRO A 99 0.52 -14.94 23.28
CA PRO A 99 1.95 -14.97 23.63
C PRO A 99 2.49 -13.55 23.86
N ALA A 100 3.11 -13.32 25.02
CA ALA A 100 3.82 -12.07 25.28
C ALA A 100 5.14 -12.00 24.50
N ASN A 101 5.52 -10.78 24.10
CA ASN A 101 6.77 -10.44 23.41
C ASN A 101 6.99 -11.15 22.07
N SER A 102 5.91 -11.63 21.43
CA SER A 102 5.93 -12.20 20.08
C SER A 102 4.74 -11.70 19.29
N ALA A 103 5.00 -11.04 18.15
CA ALA A 103 3.93 -10.61 17.26
C ALA A 103 3.20 -11.82 16.66
N LEU A 104 1.87 -11.78 16.67
CA LEU A 104 1.01 -12.83 16.15
C LEU A 104 0.03 -12.23 15.14
N GLY A 105 0.04 -12.73 13.91
CA GLY A 105 -1.00 -12.40 12.92
C GLY A 105 -2.34 -12.99 13.34
N VAL A 106 -3.29 -12.13 13.73
CA VAL A 106 -4.62 -12.54 14.24
C VAL A 106 -5.70 -12.53 13.17
N LEU A 107 -5.53 -11.70 12.14
CA LEU A 107 -6.42 -11.59 10.99
C LEU A 107 -5.59 -11.37 9.72
N LYS A 108 -5.98 -11.98 8.61
CA LYS A 108 -5.43 -11.73 7.28
C LYS A 108 -6.57 -11.48 6.30
N TRP A 109 -6.31 -10.68 5.28
CA TRP A 109 -7.25 -10.48 4.18
C TRP A 109 -6.56 -10.52 2.83
N ARG A 110 -7.36 -10.83 1.82
CA ARG A 110 -6.96 -10.81 0.41
C ARG A 110 -8.11 -10.32 -0.44
N PHE A 111 -7.82 -9.45 -1.40
CA PHE A 111 -8.75 -8.94 -2.39
C PHE A 111 -8.10 -9.07 -3.78
N LEU A 112 -8.90 -9.49 -4.76
CA LEU A 112 -8.48 -9.66 -6.15
C LEU A 112 -9.53 -9.02 -7.04
N THR A 113 -9.11 -8.20 -7.99
CA THR A 113 -10.01 -7.53 -8.94
C THR A 113 -9.32 -7.22 -10.26
N THR A 114 -10.12 -6.95 -11.28
CA THR A 114 -9.71 -6.40 -12.58
C THR A 114 -10.40 -5.07 -12.87
N GLU A 115 -11.19 -4.55 -11.93
CA GLU A 115 -11.90 -3.27 -12.08
C GLU A 115 -10.98 -2.12 -11.67
N ASP A 116 -10.73 -1.19 -12.59
CA ASP A 116 -9.83 -0.04 -12.45
C ASP A 116 -10.21 0.91 -11.29
N SER A 117 -11.50 1.05 -10.99
CA SER A 117 -12.04 1.87 -9.90
C SER A 117 -11.51 1.54 -8.50
N HIS A 118 -10.86 0.37 -8.33
CA HIS A 118 -10.20 0.00 -7.08
C HIS A 118 -8.72 0.39 -7.02
N ALA A 119 -8.06 0.65 -8.15
CA ALA A 119 -6.65 1.04 -8.18
C ALA A 119 -6.50 2.43 -7.54
N PRO A 120 -5.56 2.65 -6.60
CA PRO A 120 -5.46 3.94 -5.91
C PRO A 120 -4.85 5.05 -6.77
N LEU A 121 -4.11 4.68 -7.81
CA LEU A 121 -3.43 5.59 -8.72
C LEU A 121 -3.44 4.96 -10.12
N LEU A 122 -4.09 5.61 -11.08
CA LEU A 122 -4.02 5.23 -12.49
C LEU A 122 -2.86 5.98 -13.14
N LEU A 123 -2.18 5.34 -14.08
CA LEU A 123 -1.10 5.93 -14.86
C LEU A 123 -1.36 5.67 -16.34
N THR A 124 -1.35 6.73 -17.13
CA THR A 124 -1.38 6.63 -18.60
C THR A 124 -0.05 7.11 -19.17
N CYS A 125 0.36 6.52 -20.29
CA CYS A 125 1.61 6.86 -20.96
C CYS A 125 1.40 6.81 -22.48
N TRP A 126 1.59 7.95 -23.14
CA TRP A 126 1.37 8.14 -24.57
C TRP A 126 2.67 8.53 -25.28
N PRO A 127 3.45 7.56 -25.77
CA PRO A 127 4.60 7.83 -26.62
C PRO A 127 4.16 8.14 -28.07
N THR A 128 4.50 9.33 -28.55
CA THR A 128 4.21 9.80 -29.91
C THR A 128 5.51 9.94 -30.70
N ALA A 129 5.61 9.28 -31.86
CA ALA A 129 6.79 9.36 -32.70
C ALA A 129 6.87 10.73 -33.40
N THR A 130 8.01 11.41 -33.23
CA THR A 130 8.32 12.71 -33.83
C THR A 130 9.70 12.62 -34.50
N GLY A 131 9.72 12.26 -35.79
CA GLY A 131 10.95 12.01 -36.53
C GLY A 131 11.72 10.81 -35.97
N ASP A 132 12.97 11.03 -35.56
CA ASP A 132 13.85 10.00 -34.97
C ASP A 132 13.76 9.93 -33.43
N THR A 133 12.80 10.66 -32.83
CA THR A 133 12.58 10.73 -31.38
C THR A 133 11.12 10.42 -31.05
N PHE A 134 10.84 10.23 -29.77
CA PHE A 134 9.49 10.18 -29.23
C PHE A 134 9.28 11.35 -28.27
N GLU A 135 8.13 11.98 -28.38
CA GLU A 135 7.54 12.84 -27.36
C GLU A 135 6.60 11.97 -26.52
N VAL A 136 6.88 11.86 -25.22
CA VAL A 136 6.18 10.95 -24.31
C VAL A 136 5.48 11.79 -23.25
N THR A 137 4.15 11.65 -23.17
CA THR A 137 3.32 12.27 -22.14
C THR A 137 2.87 11.21 -21.14
N LEU A 138 3.08 11.47 -19.85
CA LEU A 138 2.56 10.67 -18.75
C LEU A 138 1.60 11.50 -17.91
N GLU A 139 0.50 10.88 -17.52
CA GLU A 139 -0.49 11.46 -16.61
C GLU A 139 -0.80 10.44 -15.52
N TYR A 140 -0.73 10.86 -14.25
CA TYR A 140 -1.32 10.08 -13.17
C TYR A 140 -2.67 10.65 -12.78
N GLU A 141 -3.57 9.79 -12.29
CA GLU A 141 -4.83 10.18 -11.69
C GLU A 141 -5.07 9.41 -10.39
N LEU A 142 -5.18 10.13 -9.29
CA LEU A 142 -5.50 9.62 -7.96
C LEU A 142 -6.98 9.24 -7.90
N GLN A 143 -7.26 8.01 -7.46
CA GLN A 143 -8.61 7.51 -7.34
C GLN A 143 -9.12 7.58 -5.89
N GLY A 144 -10.25 8.26 -5.72
CA GLY A 144 -10.90 8.47 -4.42
C GLY A 144 -10.12 9.37 -3.47
N GLU A 145 -10.57 9.46 -2.22
CA GLU A 145 -9.93 10.29 -1.20
C GLU A 145 -8.78 9.54 -0.53
N ARG A 146 -7.56 9.74 -1.06
CA ARG A 146 -6.36 9.05 -0.59
C ARG A 146 -5.20 10.03 -0.42
N GLU A 147 -4.22 9.60 0.38
CA GLU A 147 -2.91 10.25 0.47
C GLU A 147 -1.86 9.18 0.15
N LEU A 148 -1.11 9.40 -0.92
CA LEU A 148 0.03 8.58 -1.31
C LEU A 148 1.31 9.36 -1.03
N ARG A 149 2.32 8.66 -0.52
CA ARG A 149 3.61 9.22 -0.13
C ARG A 149 4.72 8.57 -0.92
N ASP A 150 5.72 9.39 -1.24
CA ASP A 150 6.93 8.99 -1.95
C ASP A 150 6.58 8.30 -3.29
N VAL A 151 5.72 8.95 -4.08
CA VAL A 151 5.29 8.43 -5.38
C VAL A 151 6.46 8.53 -6.35
N ARG A 152 6.88 7.38 -6.88
CA ARG A 152 7.99 7.25 -7.82
C ARG A 152 7.55 6.47 -9.05
N ILE A 153 7.55 7.13 -10.19
CA ILE A 153 7.21 6.55 -11.50
C ILE A 153 8.52 6.46 -12.29
N ALA A 154 8.96 5.26 -12.63
CA ALA A 154 10.23 4.99 -13.30
C ALA A 154 9.99 4.42 -14.70
N ILE A 155 10.33 5.23 -15.70
CA ILE A 155 10.19 4.93 -17.12
C ILE A 155 11.54 4.40 -17.63
N PRO A 156 11.62 3.18 -18.20
CA PRO A 156 12.83 2.68 -18.82
C PRO A 156 13.36 3.63 -19.89
N LEU A 157 14.65 3.95 -19.81
CA LEU A 157 15.29 4.87 -20.74
C LEU A 157 16.82 4.63 -20.84
N GLY A 158 17.29 4.20 -22.00
CA GLY A 158 18.69 3.82 -22.22
C GLY A 158 19.70 4.97 -22.13
N CYS A 159 19.24 6.21 -22.32
CA CYS A 159 20.03 7.43 -22.28
C CYS A 159 19.23 8.60 -21.67
N PRO A 160 19.87 9.71 -21.25
CA PRO A 160 19.13 10.88 -20.75
C PRO A 160 18.16 11.43 -21.81
N PRO A 161 17.00 11.97 -21.40
CA PRO A 161 16.08 12.62 -22.33
C PRO A 161 16.71 13.90 -22.90
N THR A 162 16.30 14.27 -24.11
CA THR A 162 16.69 15.53 -24.78
C THR A 162 16.06 16.73 -24.09
N SER A 163 14.80 16.59 -23.65
CA SER A 163 14.07 17.57 -22.85
C SER A 163 13.10 16.85 -21.92
N GLN A 164 12.79 17.48 -20.79
CA GLN A 164 11.82 16.98 -19.82
C GLN A 164 11.16 18.17 -19.12
N GLN A 165 9.88 18.05 -18.81
CA GLN A 165 9.12 19.01 -18.02
C GLN A 165 8.06 18.28 -17.20
N THR A 166 7.69 18.84 -16.05
CA THR A 166 6.63 18.31 -15.21
C THR A 166 5.85 19.45 -14.58
N GLU A 167 4.54 19.25 -14.40
CA GLU A 167 3.67 20.18 -13.69
C GLU A 167 3.90 20.11 -12.17
N LEU A 168 4.35 18.95 -11.66
CA LEU A 168 4.49 18.69 -10.24
C LEU A 168 5.62 17.71 -9.94
N GLY A 169 6.36 17.98 -8.86
CA GLY A 169 7.43 17.10 -8.40
C GLY A 169 8.71 17.30 -9.20
N ASP A 170 9.61 16.32 -9.10
CA ASP A 170 10.94 16.37 -9.69
C ASP A 170 11.12 15.23 -10.69
N VAL A 171 11.82 15.51 -11.79
CA VAL A 171 12.18 14.50 -12.79
C VAL A 171 13.69 14.40 -12.89
N SER A 172 14.23 13.18 -12.80
CA SER A 172 15.68 12.95 -12.87
C SER A 172 16.01 11.66 -13.60
N TYR A 173 17.11 11.66 -14.35
CA TYR A 173 17.60 10.47 -15.05
C TYR A 173 18.57 9.68 -14.16
N ASP A 174 18.24 8.42 -13.87
CA ASP A 174 19.13 7.47 -13.20
C ASP A 174 19.90 6.65 -14.24
N ALA A 175 21.16 7.03 -14.47
CA ALA A 175 22.03 6.37 -15.45
C ALA A 175 22.39 4.92 -15.08
N ARG A 176 22.30 4.55 -13.79
CA ARG A 176 22.59 3.19 -13.32
C ARG A 176 21.39 2.29 -13.52
N ALA A 177 20.19 2.78 -13.18
CA ALA A 177 18.94 2.06 -13.41
C ALA A 177 18.50 2.10 -14.88
N LYS A 178 19.07 3.00 -15.69
CA LYS A 178 18.64 3.27 -17.07
C LYS A 178 17.15 3.63 -17.10
N ALA A 179 16.79 4.60 -16.28
CA ALA A 179 15.40 5.03 -16.14
C ALA A 179 15.29 6.54 -15.95
N LEU A 180 14.25 7.13 -16.51
CA LEU A 180 13.76 8.46 -16.13
C LEU A 180 12.81 8.30 -14.95
N VAL A 181 13.04 9.06 -13.88
CA VAL A 181 12.33 8.92 -12.62
C VAL A 181 11.56 10.21 -12.36
N TRP A 182 10.24 10.10 -12.32
CA TRP A 182 9.35 11.15 -11.85
C TRP A 182 8.98 10.89 -10.40
N HIS A 183 9.30 11.84 -9.53
CA HIS A 183 9.13 11.73 -8.08
C HIS A 183 8.22 12.84 -7.56
N ILE A 184 7.19 12.43 -6.83
CA ILE A 184 6.22 13.33 -6.22
C ILE A 184 6.12 12.94 -4.73
N PRO A 185 6.55 13.81 -3.79
CA PRO A 185 6.58 13.46 -2.38
C PRO A 185 5.21 13.09 -1.79
N ILE A 186 4.15 13.80 -2.18
CA ILE A 186 2.78 13.58 -1.70
C ILE A 186 1.80 13.78 -2.85
N VAL A 187 0.90 12.82 -3.04
CA VAL A 187 -0.27 12.92 -3.92
C VAL A 187 -1.54 12.75 -3.08
N ASP A 188 -2.42 13.75 -3.13
CA ASP A 188 -3.71 13.78 -2.45
C ASP A 188 -4.75 14.57 -3.28
N ALA A 189 -5.90 14.90 -2.69
CA ALA A 189 -6.98 15.62 -3.38
C ALA A 189 -6.58 17.00 -3.92
N SER A 190 -5.53 17.64 -3.40
CA SER A 190 -5.06 18.95 -3.87
C SER A 190 -4.30 18.90 -5.20
N ASN A 191 -3.80 17.72 -5.56
CA ASN A 191 -3.03 17.44 -6.76
C ASN A 191 -3.39 16.04 -7.31
N ALA A 192 -4.70 15.79 -7.41
CA ALA A 192 -5.25 14.49 -7.79
C ALA A 192 -4.80 14.03 -9.19
N SER A 193 -4.39 14.93 -10.08
CA SER A 193 -3.70 14.60 -11.31
C SER A 193 -2.58 15.58 -11.59
N ALA A 194 -1.59 15.14 -12.38
CA ALA A 194 -0.57 16.00 -12.98
C ALA A 194 0.03 15.30 -14.19
N ASN A 195 0.70 16.09 -15.04
CA ASN A 195 1.41 15.62 -16.21
C ASN A 195 2.94 15.73 -16.10
N MET A 196 3.62 14.83 -16.81
CA MET A 196 5.06 14.89 -17.09
C MET A 196 5.29 14.56 -18.56
N GLU A 197 6.12 15.36 -19.21
CA GLU A 197 6.44 15.20 -20.63
C GLU A 197 7.95 15.15 -20.81
N PHE A 198 8.42 14.28 -21.71
CA PHE A 198 9.82 14.26 -22.10
C PHE A 198 9.99 13.88 -23.57
N VAL A 199 11.13 14.25 -24.14
CA VAL A 199 11.53 13.86 -25.49
C VAL A 199 12.78 13.00 -25.41
N ALA A 200 12.78 11.83 -26.04
CA ALA A 200 13.95 10.96 -26.08
C ALA A 200 14.04 10.13 -27.36
N PRO A 201 15.26 9.76 -27.82
CA PRO A 201 15.42 8.81 -28.90
C PRO A 201 15.11 7.38 -28.43
N ALA A 202 14.37 6.63 -29.26
CA ALA A 202 14.07 5.22 -29.02
C ALA A 202 13.84 4.47 -30.35
N ALA A 203 14.02 3.15 -30.33
CA ALA A 203 13.79 2.31 -31.52
C ALA A 203 12.28 2.06 -31.77
N SER A 204 11.48 2.02 -30.71
CA SER A 204 10.02 1.91 -30.77
C SER A 204 9.40 2.45 -29.47
N ALA A 205 8.09 2.66 -29.47
CA ALA A 205 7.33 3.00 -28.27
C ALA A 205 7.47 1.95 -27.15
N ASP A 206 7.78 0.70 -27.48
CA ASP A 206 7.99 -0.37 -26.48
C ASP A 206 9.17 -0.10 -25.55
N ALA A 207 10.12 0.75 -25.97
CA ALA A 207 11.31 1.05 -25.19
C ALA A 207 11.01 1.79 -23.87
N PHE A 208 9.81 2.36 -23.73
CA PHE A 208 9.36 3.09 -22.53
C PHE A 208 8.57 2.21 -21.56
N PHE A 209 8.48 0.91 -21.82
CA PHE A 209 7.76 -0.06 -21.00
C PHE A 209 8.69 -1.22 -20.59
N PRO A 210 8.44 -1.90 -19.45
CA PRO A 210 7.38 -1.62 -18.48
C PRO A 210 7.69 -0.39 -17.61
N ILE A 211 6.66 0.37 -17.21
CA ILE A 211 6.82 1.48 -16.27
C ILE A 211 6.60 0.95 -14.85
N ASP A 212 7.57 1.17 -13.97
CA ASP A 212 7.45 0.80 -12.56
C ASP A 212 6.92 1.97 -11.73
N VAL A 213 5.91 1.70 -10.89
CA VAL A 213 5.33 2.67 -9.97
C VAL A 213 5.52 2.18 -8.53
N ALA A 214 6.01 3.05 -7.66
CA ALA A 214 6.15 2.77 -6.24
C ALA A 214 5.57 3.93 -5.41
N PHE A 215 4.90 3.61 -4.32
CA PHE A 215 4.44 4.56 -3.31
C PHE A 215 4.06 3.81 -2.03
N SER A 216 3.76 4.57 -0.99
CA SER A 216 3.14 4.08 0.24
C SER A 216 1.92 4.92 0.59
N SER A 217 1.08 4.43 1.50
CA SER A 217 0.00 5.21 2.11
C SER A 217 -0.01 4.98 3.62
N PRO A 218 -0.25 6.00 4.44
CA PRO A 218 -0.44 5.83 5.88
C PRO A 218 -1.76 5.09 6.22
N LYS A 219 -2.64 4.90 5.23
CA LYS A 219 -3.91 4.19 5.38
C LYS A 219 -3.94 2.92 4.52
N THR A 220 -4.72 1.96 4.96
CA THR A 220 -5.04 0.75 4.20
C THR A 220 -6.13 1.04 3.15
N LEU A 221 -6.14 0.27 2.07
CA LEU A 221 -7.23 0.15 1.10
C LEU A 221 -8.40 -0.65 1.67
N CYS A 222 -8.15 -1.70 2.47
CA CYS A 222 -9.18 -2.33 3.28
C CYS A 222 -9.66 -1.34 4.35
N GLU A 223 -10.96 -1.08 4.41
CA GLU A 223 -11.59 -0.25 5.42
C GLU A 223 -11.71 -1.05 6.74
N LEU A 224 -10.62 -1.08 7.49
CA LEU A 224 -10.52 -1.77 8.78
C LEU A 224 -9.77 -0.90 9.78
N GLU A 225 -10.37 -0.72 10.95
CA GLU A 225 -9.77 0.02 12.06
C GLU A 225 -9.90 -0.77 13.36
N VAL A 226 -8.99 -0.51 14.30
CA VAL A 226 -9.12 -1.01 15.68
C VAL A 226 -9.78 0.08 16.51
N THR A 227 -11.02 -0.18 16.93
CA THR A 227 -11.84 0.77 17.69
C THR A 227 -11.74 0.59 19.20
N GLY A 228 -11.18 -0.53 19.65
CA GLY A 228 -10.93 -0.75 21.07
C GLY A 228 -10.19 -2.05 21.38
N VAL A 229 -9.58 -2.09 22.57
CA VAL A 229 -9.02 -3.30 23.16
C VAL A 229 -9.55 -3.42 24.59
N HIS A 230 -10.04 -4.60 24.95
CA HIS A 230 -10.65 -4.87 26.26
C HIS A 230 -10.02 -6.09 26.91
N LEU A 231 -9.84 -6.05 28.23
CA LEU A 231 -9.37 -7.21 28.99
C LEU A 231 -10.48 -8.27 29.06
N ALA A 232 -10.11 -9.53 28.87
CA ALA A 232 -11.07 -10.63 28.77
C ALA A 232 -11.74 -10.99 30.11
N ASP A 233 -11.16 -10.55 31.23
CA ASP A 233 -11.71 -10.68 32.58
C ASP A 233 -12.83 -9.66 32.88
N GLY A 234 -13.11 -8.74 31.96
CA GLY A 234 -14.13 -7.70 32.11
C GLY A 234 -13.69 -6.50 32.95
N SER A 235 -12.41 -6.41 33.31
CA SER A 235 -11.87 -5.30 34.11
C SER A 235 -11.80 -3.96 33.36
N GLY A 236 -12.01 -3.97 32.04
CA GLY A 236 -12.28 -2.77 31.24
C GLY A 236 -11.45 -2.70 29.95
N ALA A 237 -11.17 -1.48 29.51
CA ALA A 237 -10.31 -1.23 28.35
C ALA A 237 -8.82 -1.43 28.69
N ALA A 238 -8.06 -2.02 27.76
CA ALA A 238 -6.61 -2.09 27.84
C ALA A 238 -5.99 -0.95 27.02
N PRO A 239 -4.95 -0.25 27.52
CA PRO A 239 -4.23 0.73 26.72
C PRO A 239 -3.59 0.06 25.49
N TYR A 240 -3.71 0.67 24.32
CA TYR A 240 -3.16 0.11 23.09
C TYR A 240 -2.64 1.20 22.15
N SER A 241 -1.80 0.79 21.19
CA SER A 241 -1.42 1.62 20.06
C SER A 241 -1.64 0.90 18.74
N THR A 242 -2.01 1.66 17.73
CA THR A 242 -2.11 1.20 16.35
C THR A 242 -1.04 1.86 15.50
N ALA A 243 -0.47 1.09 14.58
CA ALA A 243 0.37 1.57 13.50
C ALA A 243 0.01 0.81 12.24
N GLY A 244 0.35 1.34 11.07
CA GLY A 244 0.08 0.64 9.83
C GLY A 244 0.00 1.52 8.60
N GLY A 245 -0.31 0.87 7.49
CA GLY A 245 -0.45 1.49 6.18
C GLY A 245 -0.37 0.46 5.06
N MET A 246 -0.22 0.96 3.85
CA MET A 246 -0.11 0.18 2.64
C MET A 246 1.19 0.53 1.90
N VAL A 247 1.82 -0.48 1.31
CA VAL A 247 2.98 -0.32 0.42
C VAL A 247 2.73 -1.06 -0.89
N VAL A 248 3.29 -0.52 -1.98
CA VAL A 248 3.33 -1.23 -3.26
C VAL A 248 4.38 -2.34 -3.20
N ASP A 249 3.98 -3.58 -3.44
CA ASP A 249 4.89 -4.71 -3.64
C ASP A 249 5.33 -4.79 -5.11
N SER A 250 4.40 -4.53 -6.04
CA SER A 250 4.67 -4.38 -7.48
C SER A 250 3.56 -3.59 -8.16
N TYR A 251 3.88 -2.57 -8.96
CA TYR A 251 2.92 -1.93 -9.85
C TYR A 251 3.65 -1.64 -11.16
N THR A 252 3.27 -2.38 -12.21
CA THR A 252 3.82 -2.23 -13.55
C THR A 252 2.76 -1.84 -14.57
N VAL A 253 3.08 -0.90 -15.46
CA VAL A 253 2.34 -0.66 -16.71
C VAL A 253 3.07 -1.39 -17.83
N VAL A 254 2.41 -2.34 -18.50
CA VAL A 254 3.02 -3.28 -19.47
C VAL A 254 2.36 -3.26 -20.84
#